data_AF-X0SF69-F1
#
_entry.id   AF-X0SF69-F1
#
_cell.length_a   1.000
_cell.length_b   1.000
_cell.length_c   1.000
_cell.angle_alpha   90.00
_cell.angle_beta   90.00
_cell.angle_gamma   90.00
#
_symmetry.space_group_name_H-M   'P 1'
#
loop_
_entity.id
_entity.type
_entity.pdbx_description
1 polymer ?
#
loop_
_entity_poly.entity_id
_entity_poly.type
_entity_poly.pdbx_seq_one_letter_code
_entity_poly.pdbx_strand_id
1 'polypeptide(L)'
;MELTKEQERMLSGEEGEVLERMFRLLVRLGEIYGADRMIPVGSVQVAGVSYKSIGDPGLEFLEDYAGKGAQVQVPTYLNPPGMDLVDWKELGFPADFAKNQLRIMDAFKQMGITMTATCTPYLMGNLPKLGE
;
A
#
# COMPACT_ATOMS: atom_id res chain seq x y z
N MET A 1 19.60 -9.57 10.84
CA MET A 1 18.58 -9.84 9.81
C MET A 1 18.71 -11.26 9.29
N GLU A 2 17.98 -12.18 9.90
CA GLU A 2 17.85 -13.58 9.53
C GLU A 2 16.62 -13.73 8.62
N LEU A 3 16.81 -14.33 7.44
CA LEU A 3 15.74 -14.54 6.47
C LEU A 3 15.32 -16.00 6.44
N THR A 4 14.02 -16.24 6.28
CA THR A 4 13.51 -17.59 5.99
C THR A 4 13.80 -17.97 4.54
N LYS A 5 13.66 -19.26 4.19
CA LYS A 5 13.81 -19.72 2.80
C LYS A 5 12.85 -19.05 1.83
N GLU A 6 11.67 -18.70 2.29
CA GLU A 6 10.70 -17.94 1.51
C GLU A 6 11.18 -16.50 1.27
N GLN A 7 11.64 -15.83 2.32
CA GLN A 7 12.17 -14.46 2.23
C GLN A 7 13.44 -14.37 1.38
N GLU A 8 14.27 -15.41 1.40
CA GLU A 8 15.43 -15.54 0.50
C GLU A 8 15.00 -15.61 -0.98
N ARG A 9 13.93 -16.38 -1.31
CA ARG A 9 13.38 -16.44 -2.67
C ARG A 9 12.74 -15.13 -3.12
N MET A 10 12.03 -14.45 -2.22
CA MET A 10 11.50 -13.12 -2.48
C MET A 10 12.65 -12.15 -2.83
N LEU A 11 13.75 -12.17 -2.05
CA LEU A 11 14.91 -11.31 -2.26
C LEU A 11 15.74 -11.67 -3.51
N SER A 12 15.72 -12.93 -3.94
CA SER A 12 16.43 -13.40 -5.15
C SER A 12 15.72 -13.04 -6.45
N GLY A 13 14.42 -12.71 -6.39
CA GLY A 13 13.61 -12.40 -7.57
C GLY A 13 12.87 -13.60 -8.17
N GLU A 14 12.93 -14.76 -7.52
CA GLU A 14 12.20 -15.97 -7.97
C GLU A 14 10.67 -15.76 -8.01
N GLU A 15 10.16 -14.84 -7.19
CA GLU A 15 8.73 -14.55 -7.05
C GLU A 15 8.31 -13.24 -7.76
N GLY A 16 9.19 -12.67 -8.58
CA GLY A 16 8.91 -11.52 -9.45
C GLY A 16 9.59 -10.21 -9.02
N GLU A 17 9.80 -9.33 -10.01
CA GLU A 17 10.57 -8.07 -9.87
C GLU A 17 9.99 -7.13 -8.80
N VAL A 18 8.66 -6.96 -8.79
CA VAL A 18 8.00 -6.05 -7.83
C VAL A 18 8.25 -6.51 -6.40
N LEU A 19 8.05 -7.80 -6.13
CA LEU A 19 8.21 -8.36 -4.79
C LEU A 19 9.68 -8.28 -4.36
N GLU A 20 10.61 -8.62 -5.24
CA GLU A 20 12.05 -8.50 -5.00
C GLU A 20 12.46 -7.09 -4.62
N ARG A 21 12.03 -6.10 -5.39
CA ARG A 21 12.38 -4.69 -5.15
C ARG A 21 11.80 -4.16 -3.84
N MET A 22 10.55 -4.48 -3.53
CA MET A 22 9.91 -4.07 -2.26
C MET A 22 10.51 -4.80 -1.06
N PHE A 23 10.75 -6.10 -1.19
CA PHE A 23 11.30 -6.91 -0.12
C PHE A 23 12.75 -6.51 0.19
N ARG A 24 13.54 -6.18 -0.84
CA ARG A 24 14.88 -5.60 -0.69
C ARG A 24 14.86 -4.32 0.15
N LEU A 25 13.89 -3.43 -0.07
CA LEU A 25 13.73 -2.22 0.75
C LEU A 25 13.51 -2.57 2.23
N LEU A 26 12.62 -3.52 2.52
CA LEU A 26 12.37 -3.98 3.90
C LEU A 26 13.62 -4.57 4.54
N VAL A 27 14.34 -5.45 3.84
CA VAL A 27 15.59 -6.06 4.34
C VAL A 27 16.63 -4.98 4.65
N ARG A 28 16.81 -4.00 3.76
CA ARG A 28 17.75 -2.88 4.00
C ARG A 28 17.35 -2.04 5.20
N LEU A 29 16.07 -1.75 5.39
CA LEU A 29 15.60 -1.07 6.60
C LEU A 29 15.90 -1.90 7.85
N GLY A 30 15.63 -3.20 7.82
CA GLY A 30 15.98 -4.13 8.90
C GLY A 30 17.46 -4.11 9.26
N GLU A 31 18.34 -4.15 8.26
CA GLU A 31 19.80 -4.05 8.45
C GLU A 31 20.20 -2.70 9.08
N ILE A 32 19.67 -1.58 8.58
CA ILE A 32 19.97 -0.23 9.09
C ILE A 32 19.58 -0.10 10.57
N TYR A 33 18.42 -0.65 10.95
CA TYR A 33 17.93 -0.60 12.33
C TYR A 33 18.48 -1.71 13.22
N GLY A 34 19.33 -2.61 12.71
CA GLY A 34 19.89 -3.73 13.47
C GLY A 34 18.83 -4.76 13.87
N ALA A 35 17.78 -4.94 13.06
CA ALA A 35 16.73 -5.91 13.32
C ALA A 35 17.23 -7.36 13.13
N ASP A 36 16.86 -8.23 14.06
CA ASP A 36 17.18 -9.65 13.98
C ASP A 36 16.34 -10.36 12.92
N ARG A 37 15.03 -10.12 12.86
CA ARG A 37 14.08 -10.80 11.96
C ARG A 37 12.85 -9.94 11.62
N MET A 38 12.12 -10.32 10.57
CA MET A 38 10.81 -9.75 10.26
C MET A 38 9.75 -10.34 11.18
N ILE A 39 8.72 -9.55 11.51
CA ILE A 39 7.52 -10.02 12.20
C ILE A 39 6.39 -10.13 11.18
N PRO A 40 5.72 -11.29 11.04
CA PRO A 40 4.56 -11.42 10.15
C PRO A 40 3.41 -10.57 10.67
N VAL A 41 2.61 -10.03 9.76
CA VAL A 41 1.41 -9.23 10.07
C VAL A 41 0.16 -9.92 9.52
N GLY A 42 -0.95 -9.85 10.25
CA GLY A 42 -2.23 -10.40 9.79
C GLY A 42 -2.98 -9.49 8.80
N SER A 43 -2.79 -8.17 8.93
CA SER A 43 -3.38 -7.16 8.03
C SER A 43 -2.55 -5.87 8.01
N VAL A 44 -2.79 -5.01 7.02
CA VAL A 44 -2.10 -3.73 6.87
C VAL A 44 -3.10 -2.61 6.55
N GLN A 45 -2.82 -1.40 7.04
CA GLN A 45 -3.53 -0.20 6.62
C GLN A 45 -2.58 0.76 5.91
N VAL A 46 -2.83 1.02 4.63
CA VAL A 46 -2.01 1.90 3.80
C VAL A 46 -2.33 3.36 4.12
N ALA A 47 -1.30 4.14 4.42
CA ALA A 47 -1.35 5.60 4.56
C ALA A 47 -0.77 6.28 3.31
N GLY A 48 -0.83 7.62 3.24
CA GLY A 48 -0.29 8.36 2.09
C GLY A 48 -1.11 8.21 0.81
N VAL A 49 -2.44 8.15 0.95
CA VAL A 49 -3.39 7.89 -0.15
C VAL A 49 -3.65 9.16 -0.98
N SER A 50 -3.37 10.34 -0.44
CA SER A 50 -3.70 11.60 -1.08
C SER A 50 -2.73 11.96 -2.21
N TYR A 51 -3.26 12.41 -3.35
CA TYR A 51 -2.44 13.03 -4.40
C TYR A 51 -1.66 14.25 -3.86
N LYS A 52 -2.20 14.97 -2.88
CA LYS A 52 -1.50 16.08 -2.20
C LYS A 52 -0.24 15.62 -1.47
N SER A 53 -0.24 14.38 -0.94
CA SER A 53 0.91 13.85 -0.19
C SER A 53 1.98 13.22 -1.07
N ILE A 54 1.58 12.54 -2.16
CA ILE A 54 2.51 11.72 -2.95
C ILE A 54 2.85 12.33 -4.32
N GLY A 55 2.04 13.27 -4.81
CA GLY A 55 2.22 13.95 -6.09
C GLY A 55 2.30 13.01 -7.29
N ASP A 56 2.82 13.52 -8.39
CA ASP A 56 3.05 12.74 -9.62
C ASP A 56 4.01 11.56 -9.40
N PRO A 57 5.14 11.69 -8.67
CA PRO A 57 6.06 10.57 -8.50
C PRO A 57 5.41 9.38 -7.78
N GLY A 58 4.57 9.64 -6.79
CA GLY A 58 3.84 8.58 -6.10
C GLY A 58 2.74 7.96 -6.95
N LEU A 59 2.03 8.76 -7.74
CA LEU A 59 1.03 8.24 -8.68
C LEU A 59 1.69 7.34 -9.74
N GLU A 60 2.77 7.80 -10.37
CA GLU A 60 3.53 7.02 -11.36
C GLU A 60 4.08 5.72 -10.76
N PHE A 61 4.58 5.78 -9.53
CA PHE A 61 5.04 4.60 -8.80
C PHE A 61 3.91 3.57 -8.59
N LEU A 62 2.72 4.02 -8.16
CA LEU A 62 1.59 3.13 -7.94
C LEU A 62 1.07 2.54 -9.25
N GLU A 63 0.99 3.32 -10.33
CA GLU A 63 0.56 2.86 -11.65
C GLU A 63 1.55 1.86 -12.26
N ASP A 64 2.88 2.07 -12.13
CA ASP A 64 3.89 1.11 -12.59
C ASP A 64 3.72 -0.25 -11.91
N TYR A 65 3.58 -0.24 -10.58
CA TYR A 65 3.47 -1.47 -9.80
C TYR A 65 2.15 -2.20 -10.05
N ALA A 66 1.04 -1.47 -10.11
CA ALA A 66 -0.24 -2.02 -10.50
C ALA A 66 -0.20 -2.62 -11.93
N GLY A 67 0.44 -1.91 -12.87
CA GLY A 67 0.64 -2.36 -14.26
C GLY A 67 1.52 -3.61 -14.39
N LYS A 68 2.49 -3.79 -13.48
CA LYS A 68 3.32 -5.00 -13.37
C LYS A 68 2.63 -6.17 -12.65
N GLY A 69 1.37 -6.01 -12.26
CA GLY A 69 0.58 -7.06 -11.62
C GLY A 69 0.90 -7.25 -10.13
N ALA A 70 1.42 -6.22 -9.45
CA ALA A 70 1.60 -6.26 -8.00
C ALA A 70 0.28 -6.61 -7.29
N GLN A 71 0.34 -7.47 -6.28
CA GLN A 71 -0.81 -7.84 -5.45
C GLN A 71 -0.43 -7.83 -3.98
N VAL A 72 -1.35 -7.35 -3.14
CA VAL A 72 -1.20 -7.45 -1.69
C VAL A 72 -1.22 -8.92 -1.24
N GLN A 73 -0.43 -9.23 -0.20
CA GLN A 73 -0.28 -10.60 0.31
C GLN A 73 -1.16 -10.89 1.54
N VAL A 74 -1.64 -9.83 2.20
CA VAL A 74 -2.53 -9.90 3.37
C VAL A 74 -3.69 -8.93 3.19
N PRO A 75 -4.82 -9.10 3.90
CA PRO A 75 -5.89 -8.12 3.92
C PRO A 75 -5.34 -6.71 4.14
N THR A 76 -5.51 -5.86 3.13
CA THR A 76 -4.95 -4.51 3.10
C THR A 76 -6.06 -3.51 2.90
N TYR A 77 -6.10 -2.51 3.79
CA TYR A 77 -7.16 -1.50 3.87
C TYR A 77 -6.59 -0.12 3.64
N LEU A 78 -7.44 0.81 3.22
CA LEU A 78 -7.02 2.12 2.76
C LEU A 78 -7.47 3.23 3.72
N ASN A 79 -6.54 4.11 4.07
CA ASN A 79 -6.87 5.39 4.71
C ASN A 79 -7.72 6.30 3.80
N PRO A 80 -8.28 7.39 4.34
CA PRO A 80 -9.04 8.32 3.53
C PRO A 80 -8.18 8.92 2.41
N PRO A 81 -8.72 9.02 1.18
CA PRO A 81 -8.10 9.76 0.09
C PRO A 81 -8.09 11.27 0.34
N GLY A 82 -7.43 12.03 -0.54
CA GLY A 82 -7.32 13.48 -0.42
C GLY A 82 -8.59 14.30 -0.65
N MET A 83 -9.70 13.65 -0.98
CA MET A 83 -11.00 14.25 -1.27
C MET A 83 -12.11 13.21 -1.13
N ASP A 84 -13.36 13.65 -1.10
CA ASP A 84 -14.49 12.73 -1.28
C ASP A 84 -14.42 12.04 -2.66
N LEU A 85 -14.84 10.77 -2.78
CA LEU A 85 -14.77 10.04 -4.05
C LEU A 85 -16.01 10.25 -4.93
N VAL A 86 -17.12 10.69 -4.34
CA VAL A 86 -18.44 10.83 -4.98
C VAL A 86 -18.77 12.31 -5.15
N ASP A 87 -18.73 13.07 -4.06
CA ASP A 87 -19.28 14.44 -3.98
C ASP A 87 -18.21 15.52 -4.15
N TRP A 88 -16.99 15.17 -4.60
CA TRP A 88 -15.88 16.11 -4.71
C TRP A 88 -16.18 17.34 -5.56
N LYS A 89 -17.06 17.21 -6.57
CA LYS A 89 -17.49 18.34 -7.42
C LYS A 89 -18.31 19.34 -6.62
N GLU A 90 -19.27 18.87 -5.83
CA GLU A 90 -20.14 19.71 -5.01
C GLU A 90 -19.34 20.37 -3.87
N LEU A 91 -18.36 19.64 -3.34
CA LEU A 91 -17.41 20.13 -2.34
C LEU A 91 -16.34 21.08 -2.91
N GLY A 92 -16.32 21.31 -4.22
CA GLY A 92 -15.47 22.31 -4.87
C GLY A 92 -14.00 21.88 -5.07
N PHE A 93 -13.70 20.59 -5.14
CA PHE A 93 -12.34 20.12 -5.45
C PHE A 93 -11.97 20.40 -6.92
N PRO A 94 -10.72 20.82 -7.19
CA PRO A 94 -10.23 21.00 -8.56
C PRO A 94 -10.29 19.70 -9.38
N ALA A 95 -10.72 19.79 -10.62
CA ALA A 95 -10.93 18.62 -11.48
C ALA A 95 -9.63 17.87 -11.83
N ASP A 96 -8.51 18.58 -11.95
CA ASP A 96 -7.18 18.03 -12.14
C ASP A 96 -6.70 17.25 -10.92
N PHE A 97 -6.89 17.80 -9.71
CA PHE A 97 -6.64 17.10 -8.46
C PHE A 97 -7.47 15.81 -8.36
N ALA A 98 -8.77 15.93 -8.65
CA ALA A 98 -9.69 14.81 -8.58
C ALA A 98 -9.34 13.68 -9.56
N LYS A 99 -8.98 14.04 -10.79
CA LYS A 99 -8.53 13.09 -11.80
C LYS A 99 -7.33 12.27 -11.30
N ASN A 100 -6.31 12.94 -10.75
CA ASN A 100 -5.11 12.24 -10.28
C ASN A 100 -5.36 11.44 -9.01
N GLN A 101 -6.22 11.93 -8.10
CA GLN A 101 -6.64 11.15 -6.95
C GLN A 101 -7.38 9.88 -7.36
N LEU A 102 -8.28 9.93 -8.34
CA LEU A 102 -9.02 8.74 -8.81
C LEU A 102 -8.09 7.70 -9.45
N ARG A 103 -7.05 8.14 -10.19
CA ARG A 103 -6.02 7.23 -10.72
C ARG A 103 -5.26 6.50 -9.62
N ILE A 104 -4.94 7.17 -8.52
CA ILE A 104 -4.36 6.54 -7.32
C ILE A 104 -5.30 5.45 -6.78
N MET A 105 -6.61 5.74 -6.71
CA MET A 105 -7.61 4.79 -6.23
C MET A 105 -7.73 3.56 -7.13
N ASP A 106 -7.67 3.75 -8.44
CA ASP A 106 -7.70 2.66 -9.43
C ASP A 106 -6.46 1.77 -9.32
N ALA A 107 -5.26 2.36 -9.14
CA ALA A 107 -4.03 1.61 -8.93
C ALA A 107 -4.10 0.74 -7.65
N PHE A 108 -4.58 1.30 -6.54
CA PHE A 108 -4.78 0.52 -5.31
C PHE A 108 -5.78 -0.62 -5.49
N LYS A 109 -6.90 -0.37 -6.17
CA LYS A 109 -7.91 -1.38 -6.47
C LYS A 109 -7.35 -2.50 -7.34
N GLN A 110 -6.55 -2.17 -8.34
CA GLN A 110 -5.88 -3.16 -9.21
C GLN A 110 -4.92 -4.06 -8.44
N MET A 111 -4.28 -3.55 -7.38
CA MET A 111 -3.39 -4.32 -6.49
C MET A 111 -4.13 -5.13 -5.41
N GLY A 112 -5.47 -5.16 -5.43
CA GLY A 112 -6.27 -5.94 -4.49
C GLY A 112 -6.51 -5.28 -3.12
N ILE A 113 -6.28 -3.97 -3.00
CA ILE A 113 -6.50 -3.23 -1.76
C ILE A 113 -8.00 -2.95 -1.57
N THR A 114 -8.47 -3.12 -0.33
CA THR A 114 -9.85 -2.82 0.04
C THR A 114 -10.02 -1.32 0.27
N MET A 115 -10.90 -0.70 -0.51
CA MET A 115 -11.14 0.75 -0.55
C MET A 115 -12.02 1.22 0.62
N THR A 116 -11.56 1.01 1.85
CA THR A 116 -12.28 1.39 3.07
C THR A 116 -12.40 2.90 3.27
N ALA A 117 -11.45 3.66 2.73
CA ALA A 117 -11.39 5.13 2.77
C ALA A 117 -11.65 5.71 4.18
N THR A 118 -11.12 5.08 5.22
CA THR A 118 -11.32 5.48 6.62
C THR A 118 -10.07 5.32 7.45
N CYS A 119 -9.86 6.26 8.38
CA CYS A 119 -8.81 6.17 9.39
C CYS A 119 -9.27 5.39 10.63
N THR A 120 -10.55 5.01 10.69
CA THR A 120 -11.14 4.27 11.81
C THR A 120 -11.59 2.87 11.37
N PRO A 121 -10.67 1.99 10.91
CA PRO A 121 -11.03 0.70 10.31
C PRO A 121 -11.63 -0.28 11.34
N TYR A 122 -11.38 -0.07 12.62
CA TYR A 122 -12.02 -0.81 13.70
C TYR A 122 -13.54 -0.62 13.75
N LEU A 123 -14.07 0.50 13.26
CA LEU A 123 -15.52 0.74 13.18
C LEU A 123 -16.20 -0.09 12.07
N MET A 124 -15.42 -0.62 11.13
CA MET A 124 -15.93 -1.50 10.07
C MET A 124 -15.57 -2.97 10.27
N GLY A 125 -15.13 -3.33 11.48
CA GLY A 125 -14.87 -4.72 11.87
C GLY A 125 -13.44 -5.20 11.65
N ASN A 126 -12.51 -4.34 11.20
CA ASN A 126 -11.08 -4.68 11.20
C ASN A 126 -10.52 -4.55 12.63
N LEU A 127 -10.73 -5.58 13.43
CA LEU A 127 -10.30 -5.68 14.83
C LEU A 127 -9.22 -6.76 14.95
N PRO A 128 -7.94 -6.41 15.14
CA PRO A 128 -6.89 -7.40 15.29
C PRO A 128 -7.06 -8.19 16.58
N LYS A 129 -6.66 -9.45 16.54
CA LYS A 129 -6.63 -10.31 17.75
C LYS A 129 -5.36 -10.05 18.56
N LEU A 130 -5.39 -10.46 19.83
CA LEU A 130 -4.18 -10.43 20.65
C LEU A 130 -3.09 -11.31 20.01
N GLY A 131 -1.97 -10.69 19.65
CA GLY A 131 -0.82 -11.36 19.04
C GLY A 131 -0.83 -11.40 17.50
N GLU A 132 -1.81 -10.75 16.87
CA GLU A 132 -1.83 -10.46 15.42
C GLU A 132 -1.04 -9.20 15.06
#